data_AF-A0A8T1VJ79-F1
#
_entry.id   AF-A0A8T1VJ79-F1
#
_cell.length_a   1.000
_cell.length_b   1.000
_cell.length_c   1.000
_cell.angle_alpha   90.00
_cell.angle_beta   90.00
_cell.angle_gamma   90.00
#
_symmetry.space_group_name_H-M   'P 1'
#
loop_
_entity.id
_entity.type
_entity.pdbx_description
1 polymer ?
#
loop_
_entity_poly.entity_id
_entity_poly.type
_entity_poly.pdbx_seq_one_letter_code
_entity_poly.pdbx_strand_id
1 'polypeptide(L)'
;MMVLDSVSEKLRSKHVRTLELLQKTLDENVELRERVSKLQKGTLLLGQGLPRTSNPSSELEDGVERLKEEHARKLKEVEEAASAKLIQQTRAAEEFAAANSKLKNDMITMDVALRDARGRLKQERQTWNGERAQLEAAITEATKTLPPASPTRAKQKQPQTEALVEEEKSNQRLEEELELSRQACASVDDARRSAEAQLIDVKMDFARATSEAAAQREQITALQAQLAATQERQKSLSEELKTVRERSRNLETKSPKERPSSTASAKLLLQQKTLLAQLQDSEERYAKLDMDHRSLQSQTARLQQQLANEIAQRRADAADAGIFAIHVELKRENFQLRAQVEELKALQKRFLTSAKKKTMSFPSL
;
A
#
# COMPACT_ATOMS: atom_id res chain seq x y z
N MET A 1 -107.28 45.30 -11.44
CA MET A 1 -107.00 43.92 -10.98
C MET A 1 -105.65 43.39 -11.47
N MET A 2 -105.17 43.73 -12.67
CA MET A 2 -103.93 43.15 -13.27
C MET A 2 -102.58 43.52 -12.62
N VAL A 3 -102.46 44.61 -11.86
CA VAL A 3 -101.16 45.02 -11.27
C VAL A 3 -100.76 44.13 -10.09
N LEU A 4 -101.74 43.65 -9.31
CA LEU A 4 -101.51 42.75 -8.16
C LEU A 4 -100.99 41.37 -8.62
N ASP A 5 -101.41 40.90 -9.79
CA ASP A 5 -100.92 39.65 -10.37
C ASP A 5 -99.45 39.74 -10.75
N SER A 6 -99.01 40.87 -11.33
CA SER A 6 -97.61 41.07 -11.74
C SER A 6 -96.62 41.13 -10.56
N VAL A 7 -97.05 41.69 -9.41
CA VAL A 7 -96.24 41.74 -8.18
C VAL A 7 -96.18 40.36 -7.53
N SER A 8 -97.32 39.65 -7.50
CA SER A 8 -97.41 38.29 -6.97
C SER A 8 -96.61 37.30 -7.80
N GLU A 9 -96.54 37.48 -9.12
CA GLU A 9 -95.74 36.66 -10.03
C GLU A 9 -94.23 36.93 -9.88
N LYS A 10 -93.82 38.20 -9.72
CA LYS A 10 -92.43 38.53 -9.37
C LYS A 10 -92.00 37.97 -8.02
N LEU A 11 -92.90 37.96 -7.03
CA LEU A 11 -92.62 37.38 -5.72
C LEU A 11 -92.49 35.85 -5.81
N ARG A 12 -93.39 35.19 -6.57
CA ARG A 12 -93.29 33.76 -6.88
C ARG A 12 -91.98 33.42 -7.60
N SER A 13 -91.60 34.18 -8.62
CA SER A 13 -90.33 33.98 -9.34
C SER A 13 -89.10 34.15 -8.43
N LYS A 14 -89.09 35.17 -7.56
CA LYS A 14 -88.02 35.34 -6.55
C LYS A 14 -87.98 34.17 -5.58
N HIS A 15 -89.13 33.68 -5.13
CA HIS A 15 -89.21 32.55 -4.21
C HIS A 15 -88.69 31.28 -4.87
N VAL A 16 -89.10 30.98 -6.11
CA VAL A 16 -88.59 29.86 -6.90
C VAL A 16 -87.08 29.96 -7.07
N ARG A 17 -86.56 31.13 -7.45
CA ARG A 17 -85.10 31.33 -7.61
C ARG A 17 -84.33 31.16 -6.31
N THR A 18 -84.93 31.54 -5.18
CA THR A 18 -84.34 31.34 -3.86
C THR A 18 -84.33 29.85 -3.49
N LEU A 19 -85.40 29.11 -3.80
CA LEU A 19 -85.46 27.67 -3.61
C LEU A 19 -84.45 26.93 -4.49
N GLU A 20 -84.28 27.33 -5.75
CA GLU A 20 -83.26 26.77 -6.65
C GLU A 20 -81.84 27.00 -6.11
N LEU A 21 -81.57 28.20 -5.57
CA LEU A 21 -80.26 28.53 -5.01
C LEU A 21 -79.98 27.72 -3.72
N LEU A 22 -81.01 27.54 -2.88
CA LEU A 22 -80.91 26.70 -1.68
C LEU A 22 -80.71 25.22 -2.04
N GLN A 23 -81.42 24.71 -3.05
CA GLN A 23 -81.24 23.35 -3.55
C GLN A 23 -79.80 23.13 -4.04
N LYS A 24 -79.28 24.07 -4.85
CA LYS A 24 -77.89 24.00 -5.33
C LYS A 24 -76.88 24.02 -4.19
N THR A 25 -77.11 24.84 -3.16
CA THR A 25 -76.25 24.90 -1.97
C THR A 25 -76.31 23.59 -1.17
N LEU A 26 -77.46 22.93 -1.13
CA LEU A 26 -77.63 21.63 -0.49
C LEU A 26 -76.83 20.55 -1.23
N ASP A 27 -76.94 20.51 -2.55
CA ASP A 27 -76.25 19.54 -3.41
C ASP A 27 -74.72 19.70 -3.30
N GLU A 28 -74.22 20.95 -3.33
CA GLU A 28 -72.80 21.25 -3.11
C GLU A 28 -72.31 20.80 -1.72
N ASN A 29 -73.14 20.92 -0.68
CA ASN A 29 -72.81 20.42 0.66
C ASN A 29 -72.75 18.89 0.72
N VAL A 30 -73.61 18.19 -0.01
CA VAL A 30 -73.57 16.73 -0.12
C VAL A 30 -72.28 16.29 -0.80
N GLU A 31 -71.89 16.92 -1.92
CA GLU A 31 -70.63 16.62 -2.59
C GLU A 31 -69.41 16.88 -1.69
N LEU A 32 -69.39 17.98 -0.95
CA LEU A 32 -68.30 18.28 -0.02
C LEU A 32 -68.21 17.23 1.10
N ARG A 33 -69.35 16.78 1.65
CA ARG A 33 -69.38 15.69 2.65
C ARG A 33 -68.85 14.38 2.08
N GLU A 34 -69.17 14.04 0.83
CA GLU A 34 -68.60 12.85 0.18
C GLU A 34 -67.09 12.97 -0.03
N ARG A 35 -66.59 14.13 -0.47
CA ARG A 35 -65.14 14.38 -0.63
C ARG A 35 -64.40 14.29 0.70
N VAL A 36 -64.97 14.86 1.77
CA VAL A 36 -64.43 14.73 3.14
C VAL A 36 -64.46 13.28 3.61
N SER A 37 -65.52 12.53 3.33
CA SER A 37 -65.63 11.11 3.69
C SER A 37 -64.59 10.25 2.94
N LYS A 38 -64.32 10.55 1.66
CA LYS A 38 -63.26 9.89 0.87
C LYS A 38 -61.87 10.22 1.43
N LEU A 39 -61.62 11.47 1.80
CA LEU A 39 -60.37 11.89 2.44
C LEU A 39 -60.20 11.28 3.83
N GLN A 40 -61.24 11.20 4.65
CA GLN A 40 -61.17 10.53 5.96
C GLN A 40 -60.90 9.03 5.84
N LYS A 41 -61.46 8.35 4.84
CA LYS A 41 -61.13 6.94 4.53
C LYS A 41 -59.67 6.78 4.08
N GLY A 42 -59.15 7.70 3.27
CA GLY A 42 -57.72 7.72 2.88
C GLY A 42 -56.78 8.11 4.03
N THR A 43 -57.23 8.96 4.95
CA THR A 43 -56.44 9.42 6.10
C THR A 43 -56.44 8.38 7.24
N LEU A 44 -57.51 7.60 7.39
CA LEU A 44 -57.55 6.46 8.31
C LEU A 44 -56.57 5.34 7.91
N LEU A 45 -56.25 5.19 6.63
CA LEU A 45 -55.19 4.27 6.16
C LEU A 45 -53.77 4.75 6.48
N LEU A 46 -53.57 6.07 6.68
CA LEU A 46 -52.28 6.62 7.12
C LEU A 46 -52.15 6.71 8.65
N GLY A 47 -53.28 6.66 9.38
CA GLY A 47 -53.35 6.84 10.83
C GLY A 47 -53.67 5.59 11.64
N GLN A 48 -54.20 4.53 11.03
CA GLN A 48 -54.27 3.21 11.65
C GLN A 48 -52.98 2.48 11.30
N GLY A 49 -52.13 2.33 12.32
CA GLY A 49 -50.78 1.79 12.19
C GLY A 49 -50.73 0.57 11.27
N LEU A 50 -49.75 0.59 10.38
CA LEU A 50 -49.17 -0.64 9.83
C LEU A 50 -49.15 -1.69 10.94
N PRO A 51 -49.66 -2.90 10.69
CA PRO A 51 -49.61 -3.96 11.69
C PRO A 51 -48.15 -4.10 12.11
N ARG A 52 -47.93 -4.10 13.44
CA ARG A 52 -46.63 -4.32 14.12
C ARG A 52 -46.09 -5.75 13.88
N THR A 53 -46.17 -6.23 12.65
CA THR A 53 -45.79 -7.57 12.23
C THR A 53 -44.87 -7.41 11.04
N SER A 54 -43.58 -7.69 11.27
CA SER A 54 -42.39 -7.32 10.48
C SER A 54 -41.96 -5.87 10.67
N ASN A 55 -40.81 -5.68 11.32
CA ASN A 55 -40.11 -4.41 11.47
C ASN A 55 -39.11 -4.29 10.31
N PRO A 56 -39.51 -3.84 9.11
CA PRO A 56 -38.57 -3.68 8.00
C PRO A 56 -37.43 -2.72 8.35
N SER A 57 -37.64 -1.77 9.28
CA SER A 57 -36.56 -0.93 9.81
C SER A 57 -35.52 -1.74 10.58
N SER A 58 -35.94 -2.68 11.43
CA SER A 58 -35.03 -3.54 12.21
C SER A 58 -34.26 -4.49 11.30
N GLU A 59 -34.93 -5.08 10.30
CA GLU A 59 -34.26 -5.96 9.33
C GLU A 59 -33.25 -5.20 8.45
N LEU A 60 -33.55 -3.94 8.11
CA LEU A 60 -32.63 -3.05 7.40
C LEU A 60 -31.46 -2.61 8.30
N GLU A 61 -31.71 -2.32 9.58
CA GLU A 61 -30.67 -1.99 10.56
C GLU A 61 -29.73 -3.19 10.78
N ASP A 62 -30.26 -4.39 10.99
CA ASP A 62 -29.50 -5.64 11.08
C ASP A 62 -28.75 -5.96 9.77
N GLY A 63 -29.33 -5.58 8.62
CA GLY A 63 -28.70 -5.69 7.31
C GLY A 63 -27.51 -4.73 7.15
N VAL A 64 -27.67 -3.49 7.60
CA VAL A 64 -26.59 -2.48 7.60
C VAL A 64 -25.48 -2.87 8.57
N GLU A 65 -25.81 -3.41 9.75
CA GLU A 65 -24.83 -3.85 10.73
C GLU A 65 -24.03 -5.06 10.20
N ARG A 66 -24.71 -6.05 9.61
CA ARG A 66 -24.04 -7.17 8.91
C ARG A 66 -23.12 -6.70 7.79
N LEU A 67 -23.57 -5.74 6.96
CA LEU A 67 -22.73 -5.19 5.89
C LEU A 67 -21.51 -4.43 6.43
N LYS A 68 -21.65 -3.69 7.53
CA LYS A 68 -20.53 -3.01 8.19
C LYS A 68 -19.51 -4.02 8.72
N GLU A 69 -19.97 -5.08 9.38
CA GLU A 69 -19.09 -6.15 9.86
C GLU A 69 -18.39 -6.87 8.70
N GLU A 70 -19.10 -7.18 7.62
CA GLU A 70 -18.54 -7.82 6.45
C GLU A 70 -17.48 -6.93 5.78
N HIS A 71 -17.76 -5.62 5.66
CA HIS A 71 -16.78 -4.66 5.14
C HIS A 71 -15.56 -4.56 6.04
N ALA A 72 -15.74 -4.53 7.36
CA ALA A 72 -14.63 -4.48 8.32
C ALA A 72 -13.77 -5.75 8.25
N ARG A 73 -14.39 -6.93 8.10
CA ARG A 73 -13.67 -8.20 7.91
C ARG A 73 -12.88 -8.20 6.59
N LYS A 74 -13.51 -7.84 5.47
CA LYS A 74 -12.83 -7.75 4.17
C LYS A 74 -11.66 -6.77 4.18
N LEU A 75 -11.84 -5.62 4.84
CA LEU A 75 -10.79 -4.61 4.95
C LEU A 75 -9.61 -5.15 5.76
N LYS A 76 -9.89 -5.84 6.88
CA LYS A 76 -8.85 -6.50 7.69
C LYS A 76 -8.13 -7.61 6.92
N GLU A 77 -8.85 -8.43 6.15
CA GLU A 77 -8.24 -9.47 5.31
C GLU A 77 -7.32 -8.87 4.24
N VAL A 78 -7.72 -7.75 3.63
CA VAL A 78 -6.88 -7.02 2.65
C VAL A 78 -5.65 -6.40 3.33
N GLU A 79 -5.79 -5.82 4.51
CA GLU A 79 -4.66 -5.29 5.29
C GLU A 79 -3.69 -6.40 5.72
N GLU A 80 -4.20 -7.54 6.19
CA GLU A 80 -3.40 -8.71 6.56
C GLU A 80 -2.66 -9.28 5.32
N ALA A 81 -3.33 -9.41 4.18
CA ALA A 81 -2.70 -9.85 2.93
C ALA A 81 -1.63 -8.85 2.43
N ALA A 82 -1.90 -7.54 2.52
CA ALA A 82 -0.96 -6.51 2.14
C ALA A 82 0.27 -6.50 3.06
N SER A 83 0.07 -6.64 4.37
CA SER A 83 1.17 -6.71 5.34
C SER A 83 2.03 -7.97 5.15
N ALA A 84 1.41 -9.13 4.89
CA ALA A 84 2.13 -10.36 4.56
C ALA A 84 2.98 -10.20 3.28
N LYS A 85 2.41 -9.58 2.23
CA LYS A 85 3.13 -9.30 0.98
C LYS A 85 4.28 -8.33 1.19
N LEU A 86 4.11 -7.30 2.02
CA LEU A 86 5.16 -6.35 2.37
C LEU A 86 6.32 -7.03 3.10
N ILE A 87 6.01 -7.92 4.07
CA ILE A 87 7.03 -8.69 4.78
C ILE A 87 7.82 -9.59 3.82
N GLN A 88 7.12 -10.26 2.89
CA GLN A 88 7.77 -11.10 1.88
C GLN A 88 8.71 -10.28 0.96
N GLN A 89 8.25 -9.12 0.48
CA GLN A 89 9.07 -8.22 -0.33
C GLN A 89 10.28 -7.68 0.44
N THR A 90 10.11 -7.36 1.72
CA THR A 90 11.20 -6.89 2.59
C THR A 90 12.27 -7.96 2.73
N ARG A 91 11.88 -9.21 3.01
CA ARG A 91 12.82 -10.35 3.08
C ARG A 91 13.55 -10.58 1.77
N ALA A 92 12.85 -10.56 0.63
CA ALA A 92 13.48 -10.70 -0.67
C ALA A 92 14.50 -9.57 -0.93
N ALA A 93 14.18 -8.33 -0.57
CA ALA A 93 15.11 -7.21 -0.70
C ALA A 93 16.35 -7.38 0.19
N GLU A 94 16.19 -7.87 1.43
CA GLU A 94 17.30 -8.18 2.34
C GLU A 94 18.19 -9.30 1.78
N GLU A 95 17.60 -10.37 1.24
CA GLU A 95 18.34 -11.47 0.59
C GLU A 95 19.14 -10.99 -0.63
N PHE A 96 18.54 -10.15 -1.49
CA PHE A 96 19.24 -9.56 -2.62
C PHE A 96 20.36 -8.61 -2.18
N ALA A 97 20.14 -7.81 -1.13
CA ALA A 97 21.17 -6.94 -0.58
C ALA A 97 22.35 -7.74 -0.01
N ALA A 98 22.07 -8.84 0.70
CA ALA A 98 23.09 -9.74 1.22
C ALA A 98 23.89 -10.41 0.09
N ALA A 99 23.21 -10.95 -0.93
CA ALA A 99 23.86 -11.57 -2.09
C ALA A 99 24.74 -10.56 -2.86
N ASN A 100 24.25 -9.33 -3.05
CA ASN A 100 25.01 -8.27 -3.71
C ASN A 100 26.26 -7.86 -2.90
N SER A 101 26.13 -7.76 -1.58
CA SER A 101 27.29 -7.48 -0.70
C SER A 101 28.35 -8.59 -0.79
N LYS A 102 27.93 -9.85 -0.86
CA LYS A 102 28.82 -10.99 -1.02
C LYS A 102 29.53 -10.95 -2.37
N LEU A 103 28.80 -10.73 -3.47
CA LEU A 103 29.38 -10.61 -4.80
C LEU A 103 30.39 -9.47 -4.90
N LYS A 104 30.12 -8.32 -4.27
CA LYS A 104 31.10 -7.22 -4.21
C LYS A 104 32.37 -7.62 -3.47
N ASN A 105 32.25 -8.31 -2.34
CA ASN A 105 33.41 -8.79 -1.58
C ASN A 105 34.22 -9.83 -2.38
N ASP A 106 33.53 -10.76 -3.05
CA ASP A 106 34.17 -11.78 -3.89
C ASP A 106 34.90 -11.12 -5.07
N MET A 107 34.29 -10.12 -5.72
CA MET A 107 34.92 -9.34 -6.79
C MET A 107 36.17 -8.60 -6.32
N ILE A 108 36.12 -7.92 -5.17
CA ILE A 108 37.29 -7.25 -4.58
C ILE A 108 38.39 -8.26 -4.28
N THR A 109 38.03 -9.43 -3.74
CA THR A 109 38.98 -10.50 -3.42
C THR A 109 39.66 -11.04 -4.69
N MET A 110 38.89 -11.26 -5.75
CA MET A 110 39.42 -11.69 -7.05
C MET A 110 40.29 -10.62 -7.70
N ASP A 111 39.92 -9.34 -7.62
CA ASP A 111 40.73 -8.22 -8.11
C ASP A 111 42.08 -8.13 -7.40
N VAL A 112 42.12 -8.34 -6.08
CA VAL A 112 43.36 -8.40 -5.30
C VAL A 112 44.20 -9.61 -5.74
N ALA A 113 43.60 -10.80 -5.83
CA ALA A 113 44.30 -12.00 -6.27
C ALA A 113 44.90 -11.87 -7.68
N LEU A 114 44.16 -11.24 -8.62
CA LEU A 114 44.64 -10.94 -9.96
C LEU A 114 45.79 -9.93 -9.95
N ARG A 115 45.72 -8.90 -9.10
CA ARG A 115 46.79 -7.92 -8.95
C ARG A 115 48.07 -8.58 -8.43
N ASP A 116 47.95 -9.46 -7.44
CA ASP A 116 49.08 -10.20 -6.87
C ASP A 116 49.68 -11.18 -7.87
N ALA A 117 48.84 -11.92 -8.62
CA ALA A 117 49.29 -12.81 -9.69
C ALA A 117 50.06 -12.05 -10.78
N ARG A 118 49.56 -10.88 -11.21
CA ARG A 118 50.27 -10.00 -12.14
C ARG A 118 51.59 -9.49 -11.56
N GLY A 119 51.62 -9.19 -10.26
CA GLY A 119 52.84 -8.81 -9.54
C GLY A 119 53.90 -9.91 -9.56
N ARG A 120 53.53 -11.14 -9.19
CA ARG A 120 54.41 -12.31 -9.23
C ARG A 120 54.96 -12.57 -10.63
N LEU A 121 54.09 -12.57 -11.64
CA LEU A 121 54.49 -12.82 -13.01
C LEU A 121 55.45 -11.75 -13.55
N LYS A 122 55.31 -10.49 -13.09
CA LYS A 122 56.27 -9.42 -13.41
C LYS A 122 57.62 -9.64 -12.73
N GLN A 123 57.64 -10.08 -11.47
CA GLN A 123 58.86 -10.42 -10.75
C GLN A 123 59.58 -11.60 -11.41
N GLU A 124 58.87 -12.68 -11.73
CA GLU A 124 59.43 -13.84 -12.44
C GLU A 124 60.03 -13.44 -13.79
N ARG A 125 59.34 -12.61 -14.59
CA ARG A 125 59.95 -12.10 -15.84
C ARG A 125 61.24 -11.33 -15.60
N GLN A 126 61.32 -10.56 -14.52
CA GLN A 126 62.54 -9.82 -14.18
C GLN A 126 63.67 -10.76 -13.75
N THR A 127 63.38 -11.79 -12.96
CA THR A 127 64.38 -12.79 -12.57
C THR A 127 64.88 -13.57 -13.78
N TRP A 128 63.98 -14.07 -14.63
CA TRP A 128 64.34 -14.75 -15.88
C TRP A 128 65.19 -13.89 -16.82
N ASN A 129 64.85 -12.61 -16.96
CA ASN A 129 65.65 -11.69 -17.78
C ASN A 129 67.05 -11.46 -17.18
N GLY A 130 67.15 -11.38 -15.84
CA GLY A 130 68.42 -11.26 -15.13
C GLY A 130 69.29 -12.50 -15.29
N GLU A 131 68.73 -13.69 -15.10
CA GLU A 131 69.40 -14.98 -15.30
C GLU A 131 69.88 -15.14 -16.74
N ARG A 132 69.04 -14.76 -17.72
CA ARG A 132 69.43 -14.77 -19.14
C ARG A 132 70.58 -13.83 -19.43
N ALA A 133 70.57 -12.62 -18.89
CA ALA A 133 71.68 -11.67 -19.06
C ALA A 133 72.98 -12.20 -18.42
N GLN A 134 72.89 -12.87 -17.27
CA GLN A 134 74.04 -13.51 -16.62
C GLN A 134 74.59 -14.68 -17.46
N LEU A 135 73.71 -15.52 -18.01
CA LEU A 135 74.10 -16.61 -18.91
C LEU A 135 74.75 -16.08 -20.19
N GLU A 136 74.17 -15.05 -20.81
CA GLU A 136 74.76 -14.39 -21.98
C GLU A 136 76.14 -13.81 -21.66
N ALA A 137 76.30 -13.13 -20.51
CA ALA A 137 77.59 -12.65 -20.05
C ALA A 137 78.61 -13.79 -19.86
N ALA A 138 78.23 -14.87 -19.19
CA ALA A 138 79.09 -16.04 -18.96
C ALA A 138 79.51 -16.72 -20.27
N ILE A 139 78.59 -16.83 -21.25
CA ILE A 139 78.91 -17.35 -22.59
C ILE A 139 79.90 -16.43 -23.31
N THR A 140 79.69 -15.11 -23.26
CA THR A 140 80.63 -14.15 -23.88
C THR A 140 82.01 -14.12 -23.23
N GLU A 141 82.09 -14.39 -21.93
CA GLU A 141 83.34 -14.50 -21.20
C GLU A 141 84.07 -15.81 -21.53
N ALA A 142 83.36 -16.94 -21.51
CA ALA A 142 83.89 -18.25 -21.89
C ALA A 142 84.43 -18.25 -23.33
N THR A 143 83.73 -17.60 -24.27
CA THR A 143 84.16 -17.48 -25.68
C THR A 143 85.36 -16.56 -25.87
N LYS A 144 85.68 -15.64 -24.95
CA LYS A 144 86.92 -14.85 -24.98
C LYS A 144 88.15 -15.64 -24.49
N THR A 145 87.94 -16.69 -23.69
CA THR A 145 89.02 -17.47 -23.06
C THR A 145 89.45 -18.73 -23.82
N LEU A 146 88.83 -19.07 -24.95
CA LEU A 146 89.19 -20.25 -25.76
C LEU A 146 89.94 -19.86 -27.06
N PRO A 147 91.08 -20.52 -27.39
CA PRO A 147 91.66 -20.43 -28.73
C PRO A 147 90.79 -21.17 -29.75
N PRO A 148 90.87 -20.85 -31.06
CA PRO A 148 90.02 -21.46 -32.07
C PRO A 148 90.30 -22.96 -32.16
N ALA A 149 89.38 -23.79 -31.69
CA ALA A 149 89.51 -25.24 -31.74
C ALA A 149 88.96 -25.77 -33.07
N SER A 150 89.85 -26.39 -33.83
CA SER A 150 89.57 -27.32 -34.93
C SER A 150 88.55 -28.39 -34.52
N PRO A 151 87.77 -28.95 -35.47
CA PRO A 151 86.67 -29.85 -35.18
C PRO A 151 87.21 -31.23 -34.79
N THR A 152 87.46 -31.44 -33.51
CA THR A 152 87.80 -32.77 -32.99
C THR A 152 86.54 -33.39 -32.42
N ARG A 153 86.02 -34.32 -33.22
CA ARG A 153 84.94 -35.27 -32.93
C ARG A 153 85.22 -36.03 -31.63
N ALA A 154 84.82 -35.47 -30.49
CA ALA A 154 84.78 -36.19 -29.23
C ALA A 154 83.46 -36.95 -29.14
N LYS A 155 83.54 -38.26 -29.40
CA LYS A 155 82.51 -39.23 -29.01
C LYS A 155 82.42 -39.21 -27.48
N GLN A 156 81.46 -38.49 -26.93
CA GLN A 156 81.09 -38.62 -25.52
C GLN A 156 79.82 -39.48 -25.45
N LYS A 157 80.03 -40.77 -25.16
CA LYS A 157 78.97 -41.65 -24.67
C LYS A 157 78.54 -41.11 -23.30
N GLN A 158 77.41 -40.41 -23.26
CA GLN A 158 76.63 -40.11 -22.05
C GLN A 158 75.20 -40.64 -22.30
N PRO A 159 74.44 -41.00 -21.26
CA PRO A 159 73.23 -41.80 -21.39
C PRO A 159 72.11 -40.97 -22.02
N GLN A 160 72.05 -40.94 -23.35
CA GLN A 160 71.02 -40.22 -24.12
C GLN A 160 69.61 -40.73 -23.80
N THR A 161 69.48 -41.95 -23.28
CA THR A 161 68.21 -42.56 -22.89
C THR A 161 67.59 -41.93 -21.64
N GLU A 162 68.37 -41.49 -20.65
CA GLU A 162 67.82 -40.88 -19.43
C GLU A 162 67.39 -39.43 -19.66
N ALA A 163 68.14 -38.68 -20.47
CA ALA A 163 67.80 -37.31 -20.83
C ALA A 163 66.53 -37.23 -21.71
N LEU A 164 66.38 -38.14 -22.67
CA LEU A 164 65.17 -38.25 -23.49
C LEU A 164 63.95 -38.65 -22.65
N VAL A 165 64.11 -39.56 -21.68
CA VAL A 165 63.02 -39.99 -20.80
C VAL A 165 62.58 -38.87 -19.84
N GLU A 166 63.50 -38.06 -19.33
CA GLU A 166 63.14 -36.89 -18.51
C GLU A 166 62.51 -35.76 -19.35
N GLU A 167 62.96 -35.55 -20.58
CA GLU A 167 62.33 -34.62 -21.52
C GLU A 167 60.90 -35.08 -21.87
N GLU A 168 60.69 -36.37 -22.11
CA GLU A 168 59.38 -36.96 -22.41
C GLU A 168 58.41 -36.84 -21.22
N LYS A 169 58.89 -37.06 -19.99
CA LYS A 169 58.11 -36.79 -18.77
C LYS A 169 57.78 -35.30 -18.60
N SER A 170 58.71 -34.40 -18.96
CA SER A 170 58.46 -32.96 -18.89
C SER A 170 57.41 -32.51 -19.92
N ASN A 171 57.44 -33.08 -21.12
CA ASN A 171 56.44 -32.85 -22.16
C ASN A 171 55.07 -33.40 -21.77
N GLN A 172 55.00 -34.58 -21.15
CA GLN A 172 53.75 -35.12 -20.62
C GLN A 172 53.14 -34.21 -19.55
N ARG A 173 53.96 -33.69 -18.62
CA ARG A 173 53.49 -32.74 -17.61
C ARG A 173 52.98 -31.44 -18.22
N LEU A 174 53.67 -30.93 -19.25
CA LEU A 174 53.23 -29.73 -19.96
C LEU A 174 51.93 -29.98 -20.74
N GLU A 175 51.74 -31.15 -21.36
CA GLU A 175 50.48 -31.52 -22.00
C GLU A 175 49.33 -31.62 -21.01
N GLU A 176 49.55 -32.24 -19.85
CA GLU A 176 48.55 -32.30 -18.76
C GLU A 176 48.17 -30.91 -18.25
N GLU A 177 49.15 -30.02 -18.05
CA GLU A 177 48.93 -28.65 -17.60
C GLU A 177 48.19 -27.82 -18.67
N LEU A 178 48.49 -28.04 -19.95
CA LEU A 178 47.84 -27.38 -21.07
C LEU A 178 46.38 -27.86 -21.22
N GLU A 179 46.12 -29.14 -21.00
CA GLU A 179 44.77 -29.71 -20.99
C GLU A 179 43.94 -29.20 -19.79
N LEU A 180 44.55 -29.10 -18.61
CA LEU A 180 43.94 -28.43 -17.45
C LEU A 180 43.62 -26.97 -17.73
N SER A 181 44.51 -26.25 -18.41
CA SER A 181 44.26 -24.87 -18.82
C SER A 181 43.13 -24.77 -19.84
N ARG A 182 42.99 -25.72 -20.77
CA ARG A 182 41.87 -25.78 -21.73
C ARG A 182 40.54 -26.00 -21.01
N GLN A 183 40.50 -26.93 -20.06
CA GLN A 183 39.32 -27.18 -19.24
C GLN A 183 38.93 -25.97 -18.40
N ALA A 184 39.92 -25.29 -17.81
CA ALA A 184 39.70 -24.04 -17.07
C ALA A 184 39.09 -22.96 -17.98
N CYS A 185 39.64 -22.75 -19.19
CA CYS A 185 39.09 -21.80 -20.16
C CYS A 185 37.65 -22.16 -20.57
N ALA A 186 37.36 -23.43 -20.84
CA ALA A 186 36.01 -23.89 -21.17
C ALA A 186 35.02 -23.59 -20.04
N SER A 187 35.41 -23.84 -18.78
CA SER A 187 34.57 -23.56 -17.61
C SER A 187 34.29 -22.05 -17.45
N VAL A 188 35.28 -21.20 -17.74
CA VAL A 188 35.13 -19.74 -17.67
C VAL A 188 34.22 -19.25 -18.80
N ASP A 189 34.35 -19.79 -20.01
CA ASP A 189 33.47 -19.44 -21.12
C ASP A 189 32.02 -19.86 -20.88
N ASP A 190 31.79 -21.03 -20.28
CA ASP A 190 30.44 -21.46 -19.90
C ASP A 190 29.85 -20.59 -18.78
N ALA A 191 30.65 -20.22 -17.78
CA ALA A 191 30.25 -19.28 -16.76
C ALA A 191 29.92 -17.90 -17.36
N ARG A 192 30.72 -17.44 -18.35
CA ARG A 192 30.48 -16.19 -19.06
C ARG A 192 29.16 -16.22 -19.84
N ARG A 193 28.90 -17.28 -20.60
CA ARG A 193 27.63 -17.45 -21.34
C ARG A 193 26.42 -17.50 -20.41
N SER A 194 26.56 -18.18 -19.28
CA SER A 194 25.51 -18.23 -18.25
C SER A 194 25.22 -16.85 -17.66
N ALA A 195 26.26 -16.07 -17.34
CA ALA A 195 26.12 -14.69 -16.87
C ALA A 195 25.52 -13.77 -17.93
N GLU A 196 25.90 -13.93 -19.20
CA GLU A 196 25.32 -13.19 -20.33
C GLU A 196 23.82 -13.49 -20.49
N ALA A 197 23.41 -14.75 -20.36
CA ALA A 197 21.99 -15.15 -20.41
C ALA A 197 21.19 -14.53 -19.25
N GLN A 198 21.70 -14.61 -18.02
CA GLN A 198 21.07 -13.98 -16.85
C GLN A 198 20.94 -12.46 -17.01
N LEU A 199 21.94 -11.81 -17.61
CA LEU A 199 21.89 -10.38 -17.88
C LEU A 199 20.79 -10.02 -18.89
N ILE A 200 20.56 -10.87 -19.89
CA ILE A 200 19.47 -10.68 -20.86
C ILE A 200 18.11 -10.81 -20.16
N ASP A 201 17.93 -11.82 -19.30
CA ASP A 201 16.69 -12.01 -18.55
C ASP A 201 16.39 -10.80 -17.65
N VAL A 202 17.39 -10.34 -16.89
CA VAL A 202 17.26 -9.15 -16.04
C VAL A 202 16.90 -7.90 -16.85
N LYS A 203 17.48 -7.73 -18.05
CA LYS A 203 17.12 -6.62 -18.94
C LYS A 203 15.67 -6.72 -19.42
N MET A 204 15.18 -7.92 -19.73
CA MET A 204 13.79 -8.12 -20.12
C MET A 204 12.83 -7.84 -18.97
N ASP A 205 13.14 -8.30 -17.76
CA ASP A 205 12.35 -8.03 -16.57
C ASP A 205 12.32 -6.54 -16.23
N PHE A 206 13.47 -5.85 -16.34
CA PHE A 206 13.54 -4.41 -16.16
C PHE A 206 12.69 -3.65 -17.18
N ALA A 207 12.74 -4.05 -18.47
CA ALA A 207 11.91 -3.44 -19.51
C ALA A 207 10.42 -3.65 -19.23
N ARG A 208 10.02 -4.85 -18.78
CA ARG A 208 8.64 -5.15 -18.38
C ARG A 208 8.19 -4.29 -17.20
N ALA A 209 8.98 -4.24 -16.14
CA ALA A 209 8.68 -3.43 -14.96
C ALA A 209 8.57 -1.94 -15.30
N THR A 210 9.40 -1.44 -16.22
CA THR A 210 9.35 -0.05 -16.68
C THR A 210 8.07 0.24 -17.46
N SER A 211 7.65 -0.69 -18.32
CA SER A 211 6.37 -0.59 -19.06
C SER A 211 5.16 -0.62 -18.13
N GLU A 212 5.14 -1.54 -17.16
CA GLU A 212 4.08 -1.62 -16.14
C GLU A 212 4.00 -0.34 -15.30
N ALA A 213 5.15 0.20 -14.88
CA ALA A 213 5.20 1.46 -14.14
C ALA A 213 4.69 2.64 -14.96
N ALA A 214 4.96 2.68 -16.27
CA ALA A 214 4.41 3.70 -17.17
C ALA A 214 2.89 3.59 -17.28
N ALA A 215 2.35 2.38 -17.49
CA ALA A 215 0.91 2.13 -17.56
C ALA A 215 0.20 2.52 -16.24
N GLN A 216 0.80 2.21 -15.09
CA GLN A 216 0.27 2.60 -13.79
C GLN A 216 0.24 4.13 -13.61
N ARG A 217 1.27 4.85 -14.08
CA ARG A 217 1.29 6.32 -14.04
C ARG A 217 0.20 6.93 -14.91
N GLU A 218 -0.04 6.37 -16.09
CA GLU A 218 -1.16 6.80 -16.96
C GLU A 218 -2.50 6.57 -16.26
N GLN A 219 -2.70 5.41 -15.64
CA GLN A 219 -3.92 5.11 -14.89
C GLN A 219 -4.14 6.06 -13.71
N ILE A 220 -3.09 6.36 -12.94
CA ILE A 220 -3.15 7.35 -11.85
C ILE A 220 -3.57 8.72 -12.39
N THR A 221 -2.97 9.15 -13.50
CA THR A 221 -3.27 10.44 -14.13
C THR A 221 -4.73 10.51 -14.59
N ALA A 222 -5.25 9.42 -15.19
CA ALA A 222 -6.64 9.32 -15.60
C ALA A 222 -7.61 9.37 -14.40
N LEU A 223 -7.31 8.67 -13.31
CA LEU A 223 -8.10 8.70 -12.08
C LEU A 223 -8.08 10.08 -11.42
N GLN A 224 -6.95 10.78 -11.42
CA GLN A 224 -6.85 12.15 -10.93
C GLN A 224 -7.71 13.11 -11.75
N ALA A 225 -7.73 12.97 -13.08
CA ALA A 225 -8.59 13.76 -13.96
C ALA A 225 -10.08 13.50 -13.68
N GLN A 226 -10.48 12.23 -13.45
CA GLN A 226 -11.85 11.88 -13.07
C GLN A 226 -12.23 12.46 -11.70
N LEU A 227 -11.31 12.44 -10.72
CA LEU A 227 -11.52 13.05 -9.42
C LEU A 227 -11.74 14.57 -9.54
N ALA A 228 -10.93 15.25 -10.35
CA ALA A 228 -11.08 16.68 -10.59
C ALA A 228 -12.45 17.00 -11.24
N ALA A 229 -12.84 16.26 -12.28
CA ALA A 229 -14.13 16.45 -12.94
C ALA A 229 -15.33 16.19 -12.01
N THR A 230 -15.25 15.17 -11.15
CA THR A 230 -16.31 14.88 -10.16
C THR A 230 -16.38 15.96 -9.08
N GLN A 231 -15.25 16.51 -8.64
CA GLN A 231 -15.20 17.64 -7.72
C GLN A 231 -15.80 18.92 -8.32
N GLU A 232 -15.52 19.22 -9.59
CA GLU A 232 -16.14 20.35 -10.31
C GLU A 232 -17.65 20.17 -10.42
N ARG A 233 -18.11 18.96 -10.77
CA ARG A 233 -19.54 18.64 -10.81
C ARG A 233 -20.22 18.76 -9.45
N GLN A 234 -19.54 18.36 -8.38
CA GLN A 234 -20.06 18.52 -7.02
C GLN A 234 -20.18 20.01 -6.65
N LYS A 235 -19.18 20.82 -7.01
CA LYS A 235 -19.23 22.28 -6.81
C LYS A 235 -20.39 22.91 -7.57
N SER A 236 -20.58 22.59 -8.85
CA SER A 236 -21.69 23.15 -9.64
C SER A 236 -23.06 22.77 -9.06
N LEU A 237 -23.25 21.49 -8.69
CA LEU A 237 -24.49 21.05 -8.03
C LEU A 237 -24.71 21.75 -6.68
N SER A 238 -23.64 22.02 -5.93
CA SER A 238 -23.75 22.75 -4.66
C SER A 238 -24.15 24.21 -4.86
N GLU A 239 -23.66 24.85 -5.93
CA GLU A 239 -24.05 26.21 -6.32
C GLU A 239 -25.50 26.24 -6.81
N GLU A 240 -25.92 25.29 -7.65
CA GLU A 240 -27.31 25.14 -8.07
C GLU A 240 -28.24 25.01 -6.86
N LEU A 241 -27.91 24.14 -5.88
CA LEU A 241 -28.69 23.99 -4.66
C LEU A 241 -28.76 25.30 -3.84
N LYS A 242 -27.68 26.07 -3.75
CA LYS A 242 -27.69 27.38 -3.10
C LYS A 242 -28.63 28.35 -3.82
N THR A 243 -28.56 28.43 -5.15
CA THR A 243 -29.45 29.32 -5.92
C THR A 243 -30.92 28.93 -5.80
N VAL A 244 -31.23 27.63 -5.78
CA VAL A 244 -32.59 27.12 -5.56
C VAL A 244 -33.09 27.48 -4.16
N ARG A 245 -32.25 27.32 -3.13
CA ARG A 245 -32.59 27.72 -1.76
C ARG A 245 -32.84 29.22 -1.64
N GLU A 246 -32.03 30.05 -2.29
CA GLU A 246 -32.21 31.50 -2.32
C GLU A 246 -33.48 31.91 -3.07
N ARG A 247 -33.78 31.28 -4.21
CA ARG A 247 -35.04 31.47 -4.93
C ARG A 247 -36.25 31.09 -4.07
N SER A 248 -36.17 29.98 -3.33
CA SER A 248 -37.22 29.54 -2.41
C SER A 248 -37.44 30.57 -1.28
N ARG A 249 -36.35 31.06 -0.66
CA ARG A 249 -36.43 32.13 0.37
C ARG A 249 -37.01 33.43 -0.19
N ASN A 250 -36.65 33.80 -1.43
CA ASN A 250 -37.18 34.99 -2.09
C ASN A 250 -38.66 34.87 -2.47
N LEU A 251 -39.14 33.67 -2.77
CA LEU A 251 -40.56 33.40 -3.02
C LEU A 251 -41.37 33.42 -1.72
N GLU A 252 -40.84 32.85 -0.63
CA GLU A 252 -41.47 32.93 0.70
C GLU A 252 -41.62 34.39 1.17
N THR A 253 -40.59 35.22 0.99
CA THR A 253 -40.63 36.64 1.39
C THR A 253 -41.49 37.53 0.49
N LYS A 254 -41.76 37.13 -0.76
CA LYS A 254 -42.66 37.85 -1.69
C LYS A 254 -44.10 37.36 -1.67
N SER A 255 -44.38 36.22 -1.04
CA SER A 255 -45.75 35.78 -0.80
C SER A 255 -46.47 36.77 0.14
N PRO A 256 -47.65 37.30 -0.23
CA PRO A 256 -48.37 38.22 0.64
C PRO A 256 -48.72 37.49 1.93
N LYS A 257 -48.42 38.16 3.04
CA LYS A 257 -48.67 37.74 4.41
C LYS A 257 -50.17 37.62 4.66
N GLU A 258 -50.80 36.59 4.12
CA GLU A 258 -52.17 36.21 4.46
C GLU A 258 -52.20 35.75 5.91
N ARG A 259 -53.16 36.30 6.64
CA ARG A 259 -53.34 36.19 8.10
C ARG A 259 -53.21 34.73 8.58
N PRO A 260 -52.46 34.44 9.66
CA PRO A 260 -52.38 33.10 10.20
C PRO A 260 -53.67 32.80 10.98
N SER A 261 -54.68 32.30 10.27
CA SER A 261 -55.84 31.64 10.85
C SER A 261 -55.70 30.14 10.60
N SER A 262 -54.77 29.48 11.29
CA SER A 262 -54.80 28.02 11.50
C SER A 262 -53.64 27.58 12.38
N THR A 263 -53.94 26.76 13.38
CA THR A 263 -53.02 26.01 14.24
C THR A 263 -51.95 25.22 13.45
N ALA A 264 -52.18 24.96 12.15
CA ALA A 264 -51.22 24.34 11.24
C ALA A 264 -50.03 25.25 10.89
N SER A 265 -50.22 26.57 10.79
CA SER A 265 -49.14 27.53 10.47
C SER A 265 -48.14 27.68 11.62
N ALA A 266 -48.62 27.67 12.86
CA ALA A 266 -47.77 27.69 14.05
C ALA A 266 -46.94 26.40 14.19
N LYS A 267 -47.52 25.23 13.88
CA LYS A 267 -46.80 23.95 13.86
C LYS A 267 -45.73 23.92 12.77
N LEU A 268 -46.03 24.43 11.58
CA LEU A 268 -45.05 24.50 10.49
C LEU A 268 -43.88 25.44 10.84
N LEU A 269 -44.14 26.60 11.44
CA LEU A 269 -43.11 27.52 11.93
C LEU A 269 -42.26 26.89 13.04
N LEU A 270 -42.87 26.14 13.96
CA LEU A 270 -42.14 25.42 15.00
C LEU A 270 -41.25 24.34 14.38
N GLN A 271 -41.76 23.56 13.43
CA GLN A 271 -41.00 22.53 12.72
C GLN A 271 -39.84 23.13 11.92
N GLN A 272 -40.05 24.27 11.26
CA GLN A 272 -39.00 25.00 10.56
C GLN A 272 -37.90 25.48 11.51
N LYS A 273 -38.26 26.01 12.69
CA LYS A 273 -37.29 26.42 13.72
C LYS A 273 -36.51 25.23 14.27
N THR A 274 -37.17 24.10 14.51
CA THR A 274 -36.51 22.86 14.97
C THR A 274 -35.52 22.35 13.93
N LEU A 275 -35.88 22.34 12.65
CA LEU A 275 -34.99 21.91 11.58
C LEU A 275 -33.79 22.86 11.42
N LEU A 276 -33.98 24.17 11.57
CA LEU A 276 -32.88 25.14 11.56
C LEU A 276 -31.93 24.94 12.75
N ALA A 277 -32.46 24.68 13.94
CA ALA A 277 -31.64 24.38 15.12
C ALA A 277 -30.84 23.07 14.96
N GLN A 278 -31.46 22.03 14.37
CA GLN A 278 -30.77 20.78 14.05
C GLN A 278 -29.67 20.98 13.00
N LEU A 279 -29.91 21.84 12.01
CA LEU A 279 -28.93 22.15 10.98
C LEU A 279 -27.73 22.91 11.58
N GLN A 280 -27.98 23.90 12.44
CA GLN A 280 -26.92 24.61 13.18
C GLN A 280 -26.10 23.66 14.07
N ASP A 281 -26.75 22.79 14.85
CA ASP A 281 -26.06 21.78 15.65
C ASP A 281 -25.23 20.83 14.78
N SER A 282 -25.73 20.45 13.60
CA SER A 282 -24.95 19.65 12.65
C SER A 282 -23.73 20.40 12.11
N GLU A 283 -23.88 21.69 11.75
CA GLU A 283 -22.79 22.54 11.27
C GLU A 283 -21.70 22.73 12.34
N GLU A 284 -22.08 22.93 13.60
CA GLU A 284 -21.15 23.01 14.74
C GLU A 284 -20.40 21.69 14.96
N ARG A 285 -21.10 20.55 14.87
CA ARG A 285 -20.48 19.22 14.94
C ARG A 285 -19.49 18.98 13.80
N TYR A 286 -19.83 19.38 12.58
CA TYR A 286 -18.92 19.29 11.43
C TYR A 286 -17.70 20.20 11.60
N ALA A 287 -17.88 21.44 12.05
CA ALA A 287 -16.76 22.33 12.32
C ALA A 287 -15.81 21.76 13.40
N LYS A 288 -16.37 21.14 14.44
CA LYS A 288 -15.60 20.45 15.48
C LYS A 288 -14.84 19.24 14.92
N LEU A 289 -15.50 18.42 14.11
CA LEU A 289 -14.87 17.26 13.46
C LEU A 289 -13.73 17.68 12.52
N ASP A 290 -13.90 18.78 11.79
CA ASP A 290 -12.86 19.35 10.92
C ASP A 290 -11.64 19.83 11.73
N MET A 291 -11.87 20.47 12.89
CA MET A 291 -10.80 20.85 13.80
C MET A 291 -10.05 19.64 14.35
N ASP A 292 -10.77 18.60 14.78
CA ASP A 292 -10.18 17.36 15.28
C ASP A 292 -9.38 16.65 14.19
N HIS A 293 -9.89 16.63 12.95
CA HIS A 293 -9.18 16.05 11.81
C HIS A 293 -7.86 16.79 11.52
N ARG A 294 -7.88 18.13 11.51
CA ARG A 294 -6.65 18.94 11.35
C ARG A 294 -5.67 18.71 12.49
N SER A 295 -6.16 18.59 13.73
CA SER A 295 -5.34 18.27 14.90
C SER A 295 -4.66 16.91 14.74
N LEU A 296 -5.42 15.86 14.39
CA LEU A 296 -4.90 14.51 14.14
C LEU A 296 -3.90 14.48 12.98
N GLN A 297 -4.16 15.22 11.91
CA GLN A 297 -3.24 15.35 10.78
C GLN A 297 -1.92 15.99 11.22
N SER A 298 -1.98 17.05 12.04
CA SER A 298 -0.79 17.70 12.59
C SER A 298 0.00 16.78 13.54
N GLN A 299 -0.69 15.98 14.36
CA GLN A 299 -0.06 15.00 15.24
C GLN A 299 0.62 13.89 14.44
N THR A 300 -0.05 13.37 13.42
CA THR A 300 0.50 12.36 12.51
C THR A 300 1.76 12.89 11.82
N ALA A 301 1.73 14.13 11.32
CA ALA A 301 2.90 14.75 10.69
C ALA A 301 4.08 14.89 11.67
N ARG A 302 3.81 15.29 12.93
CA ARG A 302 4.84 15.36 13.98
C ARG A 302 5.45 13.99 14.29
N LEU A 303 4.62 12.96 14.44
CA LEU A 303 5.08 11.59 14.71
C LEU A 303 5.90 11.03 13.54
N GLN A 304 5.48 11.27 12.30
CA GLN A 304 6.24 10.88 11.12
C GLN A 304 7.60 11.58 11.07
N GLN A 305 7.66 12.87 11.43
CA GLN A 305 8.91 13.60 11.48
C GLN A 305 9.83 13.12 12.62
N GLN A 306 9.27 12.80 13.79
CA GLN A 306 10.03 12.20 14.89
C GLN A 306 10.63 10.85 14.48
N LEU A 307 9.84 9.97 13.86
CA LEU A 307 10.32 8.68 13.37
C LEU A 307 11.41 8.85 12.30
N ALA A 308 11.25 9.79 11.37
CA ALA A 308 12.26 10.08 10.35
C ALA A 308 13.58 10.55 11.00
N ASN A 309 13.50 11.41 12.02
CA ASN A 309 14.67 11.86 12.76
C ASN A 309 15.35 10.72 13.53
N GLU A 310 14.58 9.85 14.20
CA GLU A 310 15.13 8.67 14.89
C GLU A 310 15.81 7.69 13.93
N ILE A 311 15.22 7.45 12.74
CA ILE A 311 15.82 6.60 11.72
C ILE A 311 17.13 7.23 11.21
N ALA A 312 17.14 8.54 10.96
CA ALA A 312 18.34 9.24 10.53
C ALA A 312 19.44 9.18 11.61
N GLN A 313 19.07 9.35 12.87
CA GLN A 313 19.99 9.28 13.99
C GLN A 313 20.55 7.86 14.17
N ARG A 314 19.71 6.81 14.16
CA ARG A 314 20.18 5.42 14.20
C ARG A 314 21.08 5.06 13.02
N ARG A 315 20.83 5.62 11.84
CA ARG A 315 21.71 5.43 10.67
C ARG A 315 23.06 6.13 10.84
N ALA A 316 23.09 7.31 11.45
CA ALA A 316 24.33 8.01 11.78
C ALA A 316 25.12 7.25 12.85
N ASP A 317 24.46 6.85 13.94
CA ASP A 317 25.09 6.06 15.01
C ASP A 317 25.63 4.71 14.48
N ALA A 318 24.90 4.08 13.56
CA ALA A 318 25.36 2.86 12.88
C ALA A 318 26.56 3.09 11.94
N ALA A 319 26.65 4.27 11.32
CA ALA A 319 27.81 4.63 10.52
C ALA A 319 29.05 4.89 11.40
N ASP A 320 28.86 5.52 12.56
CA ASP A 320 29.93 5.90 13.48
C ASP A 320 30.46 4.73 14.33
N ALA A 321 29.58 3.82 14.77
CA ALA A 321 29.96 2.67 15.60
C ALA A 321 30.65 1.54 14.78
N GLY A 322 30.43 1.50 13.46
CA GLY A 322 30.91 0.43 12.59
C GLY A 322 30.15 -0.88 12.76
N ILE A 323 30.07 -1.67 11.68
CA ILE A 323 29.25 -2.90 11.59
C ILE A 323 29.55 -3.91 12.71
N PHE A 324 30.80 -3.95 13.21
CA PHE A 324 31.21 -4.84 14.29
C PHE A 324 30.63 -4.46 15.65
N ALA A 325 30.60 -3.17 16.00
CA ALA A 325 30.03 -2.73 17.28
C ALA A 325 28.52 -2.99 17.32
N ILE A 326 27.83 -2.70 16.21
CA ILE A 326 26.40 -3.02 16.03
C ILE A 326 26.16 -4.52 16.18
N HIS A 327 27.00 -5.37 15.57
CA HIS A 327 26.85 -6.82 15.69
C HIS A 327 27.02 -7.31 17.14
N VAL A 328 27.96 -6.73 17.90
CA VAL A 328 28.17 -7.05 19.32
C VAL A 328 26.98 -6.59 20.16
N GLU A 329 26.46 -5.38 19.92
CA GLU A 329 25.27 -4.86 20.60
C GLU A 329 24.02 -5.71 20.30
N LEU A 330 23.77 -6.03 19.03
CA LEU A 330 22.67 -6.91 18.64
C LEU A 330 22.81 -8.31 19.25
N LYS A 331 24.02 -8.86 19.37
CA LYS A 331 24.24 -10.13 20.09
C LYS A 331 23.89 -10.01 21.57
N ARG A 332 24.27 -8.90 22.21
CA ARG A 332 23.98 -8.64 23.63
C ARG A 332 22.48 -8.46 23.85
N GLU A 333 21.81 -7.70 23.00
CA GLU A 333 20.38 -7.46 23.05
C GLU A 333 19.58 -8.74 22.76
N ASN A 334 20.00 -9.54 21.76
CA ASN A 334 19.39 -10.85 21.48
C ASN A 334 19.55 -11.81 22.67
N PHE A 335 20.71 -11.78 23.34
CA PHE A 335 20.92 -12.56 24.56
C PHE A 335 19.99 -12.11 25.70
N GLN A 336 19.82 -10.80 25.91
CA GLN A 336 18.89 -10.26 26.89
C GLN A 336 17.44 -10.63 26.59
N LEU A 337 17.01 -10.53 25.34
CA LEU A 337 15.65 -10.93 24.91
C LEU A 337 15.41 -12.42 25.13
N ARG A 338 16.39 -13.28 24.84
CA ARG A 338 16.29 -14.72 25.14
C ARG A 338 16.16 -14.98 26.64
N ALA A 339 16.92 -14.27 27.47
CA ALA A 339 16.80 -14.37 28.93
C ALA A 339 15.40 -13.96 29.41
N GLN A 340 14.86 -12.84 28.92
CA GLN A 340 13.51 -12.38 29.25
C GLN A 340 12.42 -13.38 28.79
N VAL A 341 12.57 -13.97 27.61
CA VAL A 341 11.65 -15.01 27.12
C VAL A 341 11.68 -16.25 28.01
N GLU A 342 12.87 -16.69 28.45
CA GLU A 342 12.99 -17.81 29.39
C GLU A 342 12.41 -17.48 30.77
N GLU A 343 12.58 -16.25 31.27
CA GLU A 343 11.91 -15.78 32.49
C GLU A 343 10.39 -15.77 32.35
N LEU A 344 9.85 -15.29 31.22
CA LEU A 344 8.42 -15.31 30.93
C LEU A 344 7.87 -16.74 30.85
N LYS A 345 8.60 -17.67 30.21
CA LYS A 345 8.25 -19.09 30.20
C LYS A 345 8.28 -19.70 31.61
N ALA A 346 9.28 -19.35 32.42
CA ALA A 346 9.37 -19.81 33.80
C ALA A 346 8.21 -19.28 34.66
N LEU A 347 7.83 -18.01 34.48
CA LEU A 347 6.65 -17.40 35.09
C LEU A 347 5.37 -18.11 34.64
N GLN A 348 5.18 -18.31 33.34
CA GLN A 348 4.03 -19.03 32.81
C GLN A 348 3.94 -20.45 33.38
N LYS A 349 5.06 -21.17 33.49
CA LYS A 349 5.13 -22.50 34.09
C LYS A 349 4.78 -22.46 35.59
N ARG A 350 5.22 -21.45 36.34
CA ARG A 350 4.83 -21.23 37.74
C ARG A 350 3.34 -20.91 37.87
N PHE A 351 2.77 -20.09 37.00
CA PHE A 351 1.34 -19.79 36.99
C PHE A 351 0.50 -21.03 36.66
N LEU A 352 0.88 -21.80 35.64
CA LEU A 352 0.19 -23.04 35.26
C LEU A 352 0.28 -24.12 36.35
N THR A 353 1.43 -24.25 37.01
CA THR A 353 1.60 -25.20 38.14
C THR A 353 0.88 -24.74 39.40
N SER A 354 0.82 -23.44 39.68
CA SER A 354 0.04 -22.86 40.77
C SER A 354 -1.47 -22.98 40.53
N ALA A 355 -1.93 -22.79 39.29
CA ALA A 355 -3.32 -22.96 38.90
C ALA A 355 -3.77 -24.43 39.08
N LYS A 356 -2.95 -25.40 38.66
CA LYS A 356 -3.22 -26.84 38.88
C LYS A 356 -3.27 -27.24 40.36
N LYS A 357 -2.51 -26.57 41.24
CA LYS A 357 -2.55 -26.85 42.69
C LYS A 357 -3.76 -26.24 43.40
N LYS A 358 -4.36 -25.18 42.86
CA LYS A 358 -5.48 -24.47 43.49
C LYS A 358 -6.86 -24.99 43.07
N THR A 359 -6.99 -25.67 41.93
CA THR A 359 -8.26 -26.27 41.47
C THR A 359 -8.50 -27.71 41.93
N MET A 360 -7.57 -28.32 42.68
CA MET A 360 -7.67 -29.71 43.17
C MET A 360 -7.73 -29.82 44.70
N SER A 361 -7.90 -28.72 45.43
CA SER A 361 -8.21 -28.77 46.87
C SER A 361 -9.59 -28.17 47.15
N PHE A 362 -10.64 -28.92 46.86
CA PHE A 362 -11.92 -28.70 47.55
C PHE A 362 -11.86 -29.46 48.88
N PRO A 363 -12.02 -28.78 50.04
CA PRO A 363 -12.22 -29.48 51.29
C PRO A 363 -13.52 -30.26 51.17
N SER A 364 -13.45 -31.58 51.36
CA SER A 364 -14.63 -32.40 51.55
C SER A 364 -15.30 -31.98 52.86
N LEU A 365 -16.47 -31.34 52.78
CA LEU A 365 -17.55 -31.37 53.76
C LEU A 365 -18.83 -30.78 53.13
#